data_AF-A0A1F7FWD5-F1
#
_entry.id   AF-A0A1F7FWD5-F1
#
_cell.length_a   1.000
_cell.length_b   1.000
_cell.length_c   1.000
_cell.angle_alpha   90.00
_cell.angle_beta   90.00
_cell.angle_gamma   90.00
#
_symmetry.space_group_name_H-M   'P 1'
#
loop_
_entity.id
_entity.type
_entity.pdbx_description
1 polymer ?
#
loop_
_entity_poly.entity_id
_entity_poly.type
_entity_poly.pdbx_seq_one_letter_code
_entity_poly.pdbx_strand_id
1 'polypeptide(L)'
;MDEVNSPEQGPKQDTPKPKLPSFGERLIAVFVEPKVVFDYVAKRNDFWWPFIALSIVMIAANLLALPTNNEGQTLIASATGRPAPSIDALAYVKSIIQAPIQLMIGLLITGVLIWVVILLTTGSVSYGKAISVAAWTAFPGTLGMLLNAIVVSAVRPEIQSLSSMIADQMPVMHYTSLNAVIAETGPVLSMMLMTISVFYIWQLWLAFIGARRSFNASLAGAWILVIVLLILQLGFAALGGWGMSVVQRL
;
A
#
# COMPACT_ATOMS: atom_id res chain seq x y z
N MET A 1 -13.74 -9.58 -71.10
CA MET A 1 -12.77 -9.77 -70.01
C MET A 1 -12.47 -8.35 -69.55
N ASP A 2 -13.27 -7.86 -68.61
CA ASP A 2 -13.19 -6.48 -68.15
C ASP A 2 -12.21 -6.40 -66.99
N GLU A 3 -11.15 -5.64 -67.20
CA GLU A 3 -10.09 -5.37 -66.25
C GLU A 3 -10.65 -4.46 -65.15
N VAL A 4 -11.02 -5.06 -64.03
CA VAL A 4 -11.51 -4.33 -62.84
C VAL A 4 -10.33 -3.58 -62.24
N ASN A 5 -10.26 -2.29 -62.56
CA ASN A 5 -9.29 -1.34 -62.07
C ASN A 5 -9.47 -1.20 -60.54
N SER A 6 -8.52 -1.75 -59.77
CA SER A 6 -8.53 -1.68 -58.31
C SER A 6 -8.25 -0.23 -57.87
N PRO A 7 -9.10 0.40 -57.06
CA PRO A 7 -8.88 1.76 -56.61
C PRO A 7 -7.59 1.83 -55.79
N GLU A 8 -6.67 2.71 -56.21
CA GLU A 8 -5.45 3.05 -55.51
C GLU A 8 -5.77 3.37 -54.04
N GLN A 9 -5.25 2.55 -53.14
CA GLN A 9 -5.29 2.84 -51.70
C GLN A 9 -4.46 4.10 -51.45
N GLY A 10 -5.13 5.22 -51.23
CA GLY A 10 -4.50 6.48 -50.84
C GLY A 10 -3.59 6.31 -49.63
N PRO A 11 -2.60 7.20 -49.45
CA PRO A 11 -1.57 7.09 -48.43
C PRO A 11 -2.22 6.93 -47.05
N LYS A 12 -1.86 5.85 -46.35
CA LYS A 12 -2.30 5.58 -44.98
C LYS A 12 -1.94 6.80 -44.13
N GLN A 13 -2.94 7.55 -43.69
CA GLN A 13 -2.77 8.64 -42.75
C GLN A 13 -2.17 8.07 -41.47
N ASP A 14 -0.91 8.40 -41.20
CA ASP A 14 -0.24 8.14 -39.94
C ASP A 14 -0.92 8.96 -38.85
N THR A 15 -1.97 8.41 -38.25
CA THR A 15 -2.59 8.98 -37.07
C THR A 15 -1.52 9.02 -35.96
N PRO A 16 -1.26 10.19 -35.34
CA PRO A 16 -0.22 10.32 -34.32
C PRO A 16 -0.50 9.32 -33.19
N LYS A 17 0.44 8.42 -32.93
CA LYS A 17 0.33 7.48 -31.80
C LYS A 17 0.13 8.30 -30.52
N PRO A 18 -0.91 8.02 -29.71
CA PRO A 18 -1.19 8.80 -28.51
C PRO A 18 0.03 8.79 -27.59
N LYS A 19 0.49 9.99 -27.22
CA LYS A 19 1.65 10.19 -26.34
C LYS A 19 1.36 9.52 -24.99
N LEU A 20 2.27 8.65 -24.54
CA LEU A 20 2.15 8.01 -23.23
C LEU A 20 2.26 9.08 -22.14
N PRO A 21 1.42 9.05 -21.09
CA PRO A 21 1.50 10.01 -20.00
C PRO A 21 2.87 9.91 -19.32
N SER A 22 3.44 11.05 -18.96
CA SER A 22 4.63 11.15 -18.13
C SER A 22 4.39 10.59 -16.73
N PHE A 23 5.46 10.34 -15.96
CA PHE A 23 5.32 9.83 -14.59
C PHE A 23 4.54 10.78 -13.68
N GLY A 24 4.78 12.10 -13.76
CA GLY A 24 4.05 13.10 -12.97
C GLY A 24 2.56 13.12 -13.28
N GLU A 25 2.19 13.02 -14.56
CA GLU A 25 0.78 12.90 -14.96
C GLU A 25 0.16 11.62 -14.41
N ARG A 26 0.89 10.50 -14.40
CA ARG A 26 0.42 9.23 -13.79
C ARG A 26 0.25 9.33 -12.29
N LEU A 27 1.14 10.03 -11.59
CA LEU A 27 1.03 10.27 -10.15
C LEU A 27 -0.23 11.05 -9.77
N ILE A 28 -0.61 12.04 -10.56
CA ILE A 28 -1.86 12.78 -10.32
C ILE A 28 -3.06 11.91 -10.75
N ALA A 29 -2.95 11.26 -11.90
CA ALA A 29 -4.01 10.44 -12.45
C ALA A 29 -4.38 9.26 -11.55
N VAL A 30 -3.47 8.69 -10.76
CA VAL A 30 -3.84 7.58 -9.85
C VAL A 30 -4.91 7.97 -8.83
N PHE A 31 -5.05 9.27 -8.51
CA PHE A 31 -6.09 9.79 -7.62
C PHE A 31 -7.31 10.34 -8.37
N VAL A 32 -7.09 11.00 -9.52
CA VAL A 32 -8.17 11.71 -10.23
C VAL A 32 -8.78 10.86 -11.36
N GLU A 33 -7.94 10.20 -12.15
CA GLU A 33 -8.36 9.39 -13.29
C GLU A 33 -7.57 8.05 -13.35
N PRO A 34 -7.77 7.16 -12.37
CA PRO A 34 -6.93 5.97 -12.18
C PRO A 34 -6.93 5.02 -13.39
N LYS A 35 -7.96 5.09 -14.24
CA LYS A 35 -8.04 4.31 -15.48
C LYS A 35 -6.85 4.59 -16.40
N VAL A 36 -6.39 5.84 -16.52
CA VAL A 36 -5.24 6.21 -17.35
C VAL A 36 -3.97 5.50 -16.90
N VAL A 37 -3.77 5.39 -15.59
CA VAL A 37 -2.61 4.68 -15.00
C VAL A 37 -2.67 3.20 -15.32
N PHE A 38 -3.81 2.56 -15.10
CA PHE A 38 -3.92 1.11 -15.29
C PHE A 38 -4.00 0.70 -16.77
N ASP A 39 -4.48 1.57 -17.66
CA ASP A 39 -4.36 1.38 -19.11
C ASP A 39 -2.92 1.44 -19.58
N TYR A 40 -2.11 2.30 -18.95
CA TYR A 40 -0.68 2.33 -19.17
C TYR A 40 -0.01 1.05 -18.65
N VAL A 41 -0.34 0.60 -17.43
CA VAL A 41 0.17 -0.67 -16.86
C VAL A 41 -0.24 -1.89 -17.69
N ALA A 42 -1.42 -1.86 -18.32
CA ALA A 42 -1.87 -2.90 -19.25
C ALA A 42 -0.90 -3.10 -20.41
N LYS A 43 -0.31 -2.00 -20.90
CA LYS A 43 0.62 -1.96 -22.05
C LYS A 43 2.07 -2.16 -21.64
N ARG A 44 2.48 -1.68 -20.46
CA ARG A 44 3.86 -1.71 -19.99
C ARG A 44 3.92 -1.94 -18.48
N ASN A 45 4.69 -2.94 -18.07
CA ASN A 45 5.03 -3.14 -16.67
C ASN A 45 5.88 -1.95 -16.20
N ASP A 46 5.41 -1.23 -15.18
CA ASP A 46 6.05 -0.02 -14.65
C ASP A 46 6.07 -0.07 -13.13
N PHE A 47 7.01 -0.86 -12.61
CA PHE A 47 7.18 -1.10 -11.17
C PHE A 47 8.18 -0.13 -10.53
N TRP A 48 9.30 0.16 -11.20
CA TRP A 48 10.42 0.85 -10.56
C TRP A 48 10.12 2.31 -10.22
N TRP A 49 9.46 3.04 -11.11
CA TRP A 49 9.10 4.43 -10.86
C TRP A 49 8.14 4.61 -9.67
N PRO A 50 7.00 3.89 -9.60
CA PRO A 50 6.15 3.98 -8.42
C PRO A 50 6.87 3.47 -7.16
N PHE A 51 7.68 2.40 -7.25
CA PHE A 51 8.45 1.91 -6.10
C PHE A 51 9.40 2.98 -5.52
N ILE A 52 10.15 3.70 -6.38
CA ILE A 52 11.07 4.75 -5.93
C ILE A 52 10.29 5.89 -5.26
N ALA A 53 9.19 6.34 -5.87
CA ALA A 53 8.37 7.41 -5.30
C ALA A 53 7.78 7.02 -3.94
N LEU A 54 7.22 5.81 -3.83
CA LEU A 54 6.70 5.28 -2.57
C LEU A 54 7.79 5.11 -1.52
N SER A 55 8.99 4.69 -1.92
CA SER A 55 10.13 4.56 -1.03
C SER A 55 10.50 5.91 -0.39
N ILE A 56 10.54 6.99 -1.19
CA ILE A 56 10.81 8.34 -0.68
C ILE A 56 9.75 8.76 0.34
N VAL A 57 8.47 8.53 0.04
CA VAL A 57 7.36 8.86 0.94
C VAL A 57 7.44 8.04 2.24
N MET A 58 7.74 6.75 2.16
CA MET A 58 7.90 5.89 3.33
C MET A 58 9.10 6.28 4.20
N ILE A 59 10.23 6.65 3.59
CA ILE A 59 11.38 7.18 4.33
C ILE A 59 10.98 8.44 5.09
N ALA A 60 10.31 9.39 4.42
CA ALA A 60 9.86 10.63 5.07
C ALA A 60 8.94 10.34 6.26
N ALA A 61 7.95 9.46 6.08
CA ALA A 61 7.04 9.04 7.14
C ALA A 61 7.78 8.38 8.33
N ASN A 62 8.71 7.46 8.06
CA ASN A 62 9.48 6.80 9.11
C ASN A 62 10.40 7.75 9.87
N LEU A 63 11.02 8.72 9.18
CA LEU A 63 11.85 9.73 9.82
C LEU A 63 11.04 10.65 10.73
N LEU A 64 9.83 11.04 10.30
CA LEU A 64 8.92 11.84 11.13
C LEU A 64 8.44 11.09 12.37
N ALA A 65 8.18 9.79 12.24
CA ALA A 65 7.73 8.93 13.34
C ALA A 65 8.86 8.39 14.22
N LEU A 66 10.14 8.60 13.85
CA LEU A 66 11.28 7.98 14.50
C LEU A 66 11.39 8.29 16.01
N PRO A 67 11.20 9.54 16.48
CA PRO A 67 11.27 9.84 17.92
C PRO A 67 10.21 9.08 18.73
N THR A 68 8.94 9.14 18.29
CA THR A 68 7.82 8.45 18.94
C THR A 68 8.00 6.92 18.91
N ASN A 69 8.48 6.38 17.80
CA ASN A 69 8.82 4.95 17.70
C ASN A 69 9.93 4.55 18.68
N ASN A 70 10.93 5.41 18.89
CA ASN A 70 12.01 5.13 19.84
C ASN A 70 11.53 5.18 21.30
N GLU A 71 10.66 6.12 21.65
CA GLU A 71 10.01 6.18 22.97
C GLU A 71 9.22 4.90 23.25
N GLY A 72 8.37 4.48 22.31
CA GLY A 72 7.63 3.22 22.41
C GLY A 72 8.54 2.00 22.56
N GLN A 73 9.62 1.92 21.78
CA GLN A 73 10.59 0.81 21.92
C GLN A 73 11.39 0.88 23.22
N THR A 74 11.66 2.07 23.75
CA THR A 74 12.33 2.23 25.05
C THR A 74 11.47 1.69 26.18
N LEU A 75 10.16 1.96 26.16
CA LEU A 75 9.21 1.39 27.13
C LEU A 75 9.16 -0.14 27.06
N ILE A 76 9.13 -0.70 25.84
CA ILE A 76 9.19 -2.16 25.63
C ILE A 76 10.51 -2.71 26.15
N ALA A 77 11.62 -2.04 25.89
CA ALA A 77 12.95 -2.47 26.34
C ALA A 77 13.02 -2.49 27.88
N SER A 78 12.53 -1.44 28.54
CA SER A 78 12.42 -1.37 30.00
C SER A 78 11.54 -2.47 30.58
N ALA A 79 10.39 -2.77 29.96
CA ALA A 79 9.49 -3.84 30.39
C ALA A 79 10.08 -5.24 30.18
N THR A 80 10.96 -5.42 29.18
CA THR A 80 11.55 -6.72 28.83
C THR A 80 12.97 -6.92 29.34
N GLY A 81 13.51 -5.96 30.10
CA GLY A 81 14.90 -5.98 30.59
C GLY A 81 15.95 -5.89 29.48
N ARG A 82 15.57 -5.40 28.29
CA ARG A 82 16.48 -5.22 27.15
C ARG A 82 17.10 -3.81 27.18
N PRO A 83 18.29 -3.63 26.57
CA PRO A 83 18.86 -2.29 26.42
C PRO A 83 17.94 -1.41 25.57
N ALA A 84 17.72 -0.18 26.03
CA ALA A 84 16.93 0.80 25.30
C ALA A 84 17.61 1.15 23.96
N PRO A 85 16.85 1.30 22.88
CA PRO A 85 17.40 1.79 21.62
C PRO A 85 17.82 3.27 21.75
N SER A 86 19.00 3.59 21.23
CA SER A 86 19.48 4.96 21.08
C SER A 86 19.13 5.51 19.70
N ILE A 87 18.67 6.77 19.64
CA ILE A 87 18.58 7.52 18.39
C ILE A 87 19.96 8.09 18.09
N ASP A 88 20.77 7.31 17.37
CA ASP A 88 22.08 7.72 16.86
C ASP A 88 22.07 7.78 15.33
N ALA A 89 23.20 8.18 14.72
CA ALA A 89 23.34 8.22 13.27
C ALA A 89 23.04 6.86 12.61
N LEU A 90 23.33 5.75 13.30
CA LEU A 90 23.06 4.41 12.81
C LEU A 90 21.55 4.12 12.76
N ALA A 91 20.76 4.62 13.72
CA ALA A 91 19.31 4.50 13.71
C ALA A 91 18.67 5.22 12.51
N TYR A 92 19.18 6.39 12.13
CA TYR A 92 18.73 7.10 10.92
C TYR A 92 19.06 6.32 9.65
N VAL A 93 20.29 5.82 9.51
CA VAL A 93 20.71 5.01 8.36
C VAL A 93 19.86 3.75 8.23
N LYS A 94 19.62 3.05 9.35
CA LYS A 94 18.73 1.88 9.38
C LYS A 94 17.32 2.24 8.92
N SER A 95 16.76 3.35 9.40
CA SER A 95 15.40 3.77 9.02
C SER A 95 15.27 4.06 7.52
N ILE A 96 16.28 4.72 6.93
CA ILE A 96 16.33 5.02 5.49
C ILE A 96 16.41 3.74 4.64
N ILE A 97 17.20 2.76 5.07
CA ILE A 97 17.39 1.50 4.33
C ILE A 97 16.21 0.54 4.54
N GLN A 98 15.65 0.49 5.75
CA GLN A 98 14.62 -0.47 6.11
C GLN A 98 13.27 -0.14 5.45
N ALA A 99 12.94 1.14 5.26
CA ALA A 99 11.65 1.53 4.68
C ALA A 99 11.45 0.98 3.24
N PRO A 100 12.39 1.16 2.29
CA PRO A 100 12.28 0.58 0.95
C PRO A 100 12.28 -0.96 0.94
N ILE A 101 13.00 -1.59 1.87
CA ILE A 101 13.04 -3.05 1.98
C ILE A 101 11.67 -3.59 2.42
N GLN A 102 11.09 -3.01 3.48
CA GLN A 102 9.75 -3.39 3.95
C GLN A 102 8.70 -3.15 2.87
N LEU A 103 8.78 -2.01 2.17
CA LEU A 103 7.91 -1.72 1.02
C LEU A 103 8.04 -2.78 -0.06
N MET A 104 9.27 -3.13 -0.46
CA MET A 104 9.54 -4.13 -1.49
C MET A 104 8.92 -5.47 -1.10
N ILE A 105 9.12 -5.92 0.13
CA ILE A 105 8.53 -7.17 0.64
C ILE A 105 7.00 -7.11 0.58
N GLY A 106 6.39 -6.01 1.04
CA GLY A 106 4.93 -5.83 0.99
C GLY A 106 4.37 -5.83 -0.44
N LEU A 107 5.06 -5.17 -1.37
CA LEU A 107 4.69 -5.14 -2.79
C LEU A 107 4.87 -6.50 -3.47
N LEU A 108 5.92 -7.26 -3.12
CA LEU A 108 6.11 -8.61 -3.63
C LEU A 108 4.99 -9.54 -3.15
N ILE A 109 4.67 -9.52 -1.85
CA ILE A 109 3.57 -10.31 -1.29
C ILE A 109 2.25 -9.93 -1.96
N THR A 110 1.92 -8.64 -1.99
CA THR A 110 0.68 -8.14 -2.62
C THR A 110 0.64 -8.48 -4.12
N GLY A 111 1.78 -8.34 -4.81
CA GLY A 111 1.93 -8.71 -6.22
C GLY A 111 1.67 -10.19 -6.45
N VAL A 112 2.14 -11.08 -5.56
CA VAL A 112 1.87 -12.52 -5.63
C VAL A 112 0.37 -12.79 -5.43
N LEU A 113 -0.26 -12.15 -4.45
CA LEU A 113 -1.69 -12.30 -4.20
C LEU A 113 -2.53 -11.86 -5.40
N ILE A 114 -2.24 -10.68 -5.96
CA ILE A 114 -2.88 -10.20 -7.19
C ILE A 114 -2.64 -11.18 -8.34
N TRP A 115 -1.39 -11.61 -8.52
CA TRP A 115 -1.01 -12.53 -9.59
C TRP A 115 -1.80 -13.84 -9.51
N VAL A 116 -1.86 -14.49 -8.34
CA VAL A 116 -2.58 -15.75 -8.15
C VAL A 116 -4.07 -15.58 -8.42
N VAL A 117 -4.72 -14.57 -7.82
CA VAL A 117 -6.17 -14.39 -7.99
C VAL A 117 -6.52 -14.06 -9.45
N ILE A 118 -5.73 -13.21 -10.10
CA ILE A 118 -5.96 -12.88 -11.51
C ILE A 118 -5.67 -14.08 -12.40
N LEU A 119 -4.60 -14.84 -12.16
CA LEU A 119 -4.28 -16.05 -12.91
C LEU A 119 -5.44 -17.06 -12.85
N LEU A 120 -6.04 -17.25 -11.68
CA LEU A 120 -7.19 -18.14 -11.49
C LEU A 120 -8.47 -17.65 -12.21
N THR A 121 -8.61 -16.34 -12.42
CA THR A 121 -9.84 -15.75 -12.99
C THR A 121 -9.72 -15.43 -14.48
N THR A 122 -8.51 -15.23 -15.02
CA THR A 122 -8.27 -14.87 -16.43
C THR A 122 -7.46 -15.90 -17.21
N GLY A 123 -6.87 -16.90 -16.54
CA GLY A 123 -6.12 -18.01 -17.15
C GLY A 123 -4.69 -17.69 -17.58
N SER A 124 -4.34 -16.42 -17.81
CA SER A 124 -2.94 -16.02 -18.04
C SER A 124 -2.66 -14.60 -17.55
N VAL A 125 -1.58 -14.44 -16.78
CA VAL A 125 -1.12 -13.12 -16.36
C VAL A 125 0.37 -13.15 -15.97
N SER A 126 1.10 -12.09 -16.28
CA SER A 126 2.51 -11.95 -15.92
C SER A 126 2.66 -11.35 -14.52
N TYR A 127 3.57 -11.93 -13.72
CA TYR A 127 3.87 -11.44 -12.37
C TYR A 127 4.37 -9.98 -12.37
N GLY A 128 5.18 -9.60 -13.35
CA GLY A 128 5.68 -8.23 -13.50
C GLY A 128 4.57 -7.18 -13.67
N LYS A 129 3.43 -7.56 -14.24
CA LYS A 129 2.26 -6.68 -14.33
C LYS A 129 1.50 -6.63 -13.00
N ALA A 130 1.36 -7.77 -12.32
CA ALA A 130 0.75 -7.85 -10.98
C ALA A 130 1.47 -6.99 -9.94
N ILE A 131 2.80 -7.07 -9.87
CA ILE A 131 3.59 -6.22 -8.96
C ILE A 131 3.53 -4.74 -9.34
N SER A 132 3.41 -4.42 -10.64
CA SER A 132 3.21 -3.02 -11.09
C SER A 132 1.86 -2.49 -10.61
N VAL A 133 0.79 -3.29 -10.71
CA VAL A 133 -0.52 -2.93 -10.15
C VAL A 133 -0.42 -2.76 -8.63
N ALA A 134 0.25 -3.69 -7.91
CA ALA A 134 0.46 -3.56 -6.47
C ALA A 134 1.16 -2.25 -6.08
N ALA A 135 2.18 -1.84 -6.84
CA ALA A 135 2.88 -0.58 -6.59
C ALA A 135 1.95 0.62 -6.79
N TRP A 136 1.21 0.69 -7.90
CA TRP A 136 0.29 1.79 -8.14
C TRP A 136 -0.90 1.84 -7.17
N THR A 137 -1.36 0.70 -6.66
CA THR A 137 -2.45 0.67 -5.67
C THR A 137 -1.99 1.05 -4.27
N ALA A 138 -0.68 1.01 -3.97
CA ALA A 138 -0.14 1.30 -2.64
C ALA A 138 -0.05 2.80 -2.31
N PHE A 139 -0.04 3.69 -3.31
CA PHE A 139 0.02 5.16 -3.11
C PHE A 139 -0.92 5.73 -2.04
N PRO A 140 -2.21 5.38 -2.02
CA PRO A 140 -3.14 5.91 -1.03
C PRO A 140 -2.76 5.48 0.39
N GLY A 141 -2.47 4.19 0.59
CA GLY A 141 -2.05 3.66 1.89
C GLY A 141 -0.76 4.31 2.39
N THR A 142 0.23 4.47 1.51
CA THR A 142 1.50 5.13 1.82
C THR A 142 1.34 6.61 2.14
N LEU A 143 0.45 7.33 1.43
CA LEU A 143 0.10 8.71 1.79
C LEU A 143 -0.62 8.80 3.14
N GLY A 144 -1.53 7.87 3.43
CA GLY A 144 -2.17 7.78 4.73
C GLY A 144 -1.17 7.61 5.86
N MET A 145 -0.15 6.76 5.66
CA MET A 145 0.94 6.58 6.62
C MET A 145 1.75 7.87 6.81
N LEU A 146 2.08 8.58 5.73
CA LEU A 146 2.77 9.87 5.83
C LEU A 146 1.94 10.90 6.60
N LEU A 147 0.65 11.00 6.31
CA LEU A 147 -0.26 11.92 7.02
C LEU A 147 -0.32 11.60 8.51
N ASN A 148 -0.49 10.33 8.86
CA ASN A 148 -0.47 9.90 10.26
C ASN A 148 0.87 10.24 10.94
N ALA A 149 2.00 10.01 10.27
CA ALA A 149 3.32 10.36 10.80
C ALA A 149 3.49 11.87 11.01
N ILE A 150 2.97 12.70 10.10
CA ILE A 150 2.95 14.16 10.27
C ILE A 150 2.15 14.54 11.51
N VAL A 151 0.94 14.01 11.66
CA VAL A 151 0.07 14.32 12.82
C VAL A 151 0.73 13.88 14.13
N VAL A 152 1.27 12.66 14.19
CA VAL A 152 2.01 12.16 15.37
C VAL A 152 3.18 13.09 15.71
N SER A 153 3.97 13.50 14.70
CA SER A 153 5.12 14.38 14.91
C SER A 153 4.75 15.79 15.40
N ALA A 154 3.56 16.26 15.02
CA ALA A 154 3.04 17.58 15.35
C ALA A 154 2.36 17.61 16.73
N VAL A 155 1.55 16.58 17.04
CA VAL A 155 0.80 16.48 18.30
C VAL A 155 1.70 16.04 19.45
N ARG A 156 2.69 15.17 19.18
CA ARG A 156 3.61 14.59 20.18
C ARG A 156 2.87 14.07 21.42
N PRO A 157 1.99 13.08 21.25
CA PRO A 157 1.31 12.48 22.40
C PRO A 157 2.32 11.83 23.35
N GLU A 158 2.07 11.97 24.65
CA GLU A 158 2.90 11.30 25.66
C GLU A 158 2.55 9.81 25.76
N ILE A 159 3.56 8.96 25.68
CA ILE A 159 3.41 7.53 25.90
C ILE A 159 3.63 7.23 27.39
N GLN A 160 2.55 7.17 28.16
CA GLN A 160 2.62 7.04 29.62
C GLN A 160 2.93 5.62 30.10
N SER A 161 2.46 4.59 29.38
CA SER A 161 2.66 3.18 29.76
C SER A 161 2.52 2.22 28.58
N LEU A 162 2.94 0.97 28.76
CA LEU A 162 2.73 -0.08 27.76
C LEU A 162 1.24 -0.38 27.53
N SER A 163 0.40 -0.19 28.55
CA SER A 163 -1.06 -0.33 28.41
C SER A 163 -1.66 0.84 27.63
N SER A 164 -1.18 2.07 27.84
CA SER A 164 -1.61 3.24 27.07
C SER A 164 -1.15 3.16 25.62
N MET A 165 0.00 2.53 25.33
CA MET A 165 0.43 2.30 23.95
C MET A 165 -0.59 1.54 23.11
N ILE A 166 -1.22 0.52 23.70
CA ILE A 166 -2.19 -0.32 22.97
C ILE A 166 -3.55 0.37 22.90
N ALA A 167 -3.97 1.03 23.98
CA ALA A 167 -5.23 1.78 24.02
C ALA A 167 -5.23 2.98 23.08
N ASP A 168 -4.11 3.70 23.02
CA ASP A 168 -3.95 4.95 22.27
C ASP A 168 -3.31 4.73 20.89
N GLN A 169 -3.12 3.46 20.49
CA GLN A 169 -2.48 3.06 19.23
C GLN A 169 -1.04 3.59 19.05
N MET A 170 -0.30 3.85 20.13
CA MET A 170 1.07 4.32 20.03
C MET A 170 2.04 3.17 19.70
N PRO A 171 3.15 3.44 19.00
CA PRO A 171 3.61 4.76 18.54
C PRO A 171 3.02 5.22 17.19
N VAL A 172 2.10 4.46 16.59
CA VAL A 172 1.53 4.74 15.26
C VAL A 172 0.04 5.04 15.38
N MET A 173 -0.33 6.30 15.58
CA MET A 173 -1.75 6.66 15.61
C MET A 173 -2.38 6.53 14.22
N HIS A 174 -3.47 5.76 14.11
CA HIS A 174 -4.19 5.55 12.87
C HIS A 174 -5.48 6.39 12.84
N TYR A 175 -5.33 7.72 12.84
CA TYR A 175 -6.43 8.68 12.87
C TYR A 175 -7.46 8.50 11.75
N THR A 176 -7.04 7.93 10.63
CA THR A 176 -7.91 7.71 9.47
C THR A 176 -8.56 6.34 9.44
N SER A 177 -8.38 5.54 10.49
CA SER A 177 -8.93 4.19 10.62
C SER A 177 -10.22 4.18 11.44
N LEU A 178 -11.01 3.12 11.29
CA LEU A 178 -12.22 2.91 12.10
C LEU A 178 -11.93 2.74 13.58
N ASN A 179 -10.71 2.36 13.95
CA ASN A 179 -10.38 2.21 15.37
C ASN A 179 -10.35 3.55 16.10
N ALA A 180 -10.10 4.67 15.40
CA ALA A 180 -10.12 6.01 16.01
C ALA A 180 -11.51 6.45 16.52
N VAL A 181 -12.60 5.80 16.08
CA VAL A 181 -13.97 6.15 16.47
C VAL A 181 -14.63 5.11 17.38
N ILE A 182 -13.98 3.96 17.63
CA ILE A 182 -14.52 2.89 18.47
C ILE A 182 -13.65 2.81 19.73
N ALA A 183 -14.18 3.33 20.84
CA ALA A 183 -13.53 3.24 22.14
C ALA A 183 -13.49 1.78 22.64
N GLU A 184 -12.44 1.44 23.39
CA GLU A 184 -12.33 0.22 24.20
C GLU A 184 -12.55 -1.10 23.44
N THR A 185 -11.59 -1.45 22.57
CA THR A 185 -11.60 -2.73 21.85
C THR A 185 -10.48 -3.65 22.34
N GLY A 186 -10.73 -4.97 22.34
CA GLY A 186 -9.68 -5.95 22.61
C GLY A 186 -8.57 -5.93 21.53
N PRO A 187 -7.35 -6.44 21.81
CA PRO A 187 -6.19 -6.31 20.91
C PRO A 187 -6.41 -6.81 19.47
N VAL A 188 -7.18 -7.90 19.31
CA VAL A 188 -7.54 -8.49 18.00
C VAL A 188 -8.41 -7.53 17.19
N LEU A 189 -9.54 -7.10 17.77
CA LEU A 189 -10.47 -6.20 17.10
C LEU A 189 -9.82 -4.84 16.82
N SER A 190 -8.99 -4.34 17.75
CA SER A 190 -8.26 -3.09 17.58
C SER A 190 -7.39 -3.11 16.32
N MET A 191 -6.56 -4.15 16.18
CA MET A 191 -5.70 -4.32 15.00
C MET A 191 -6.50 -4.45 13.70
N MET A 192 -7.61 -5.20 13.70
CA MET A 192 -8.47 -5.29 12.52
C MET A 192 -9.03 -3.93 12.12
N LEU A 193 -9.55 -3.17 13.07
CA LEU A 193 -10.12 -1.84 12.83
C LEU A 193 -9.07 -0.82 12.37
N MET A 194 -7.82 -0.93 12.83
CA MET A 194 -6.70 -0.10 12.35
C MET A 194 -6.45 -0.27 10.84
N THR A 195 -6.70 -1.47 10.28
CA THR A 195 -6.52 -1.71 8.84
C THR A 195 -7.61 -1.08 7.98
N ILE A 196 -8.83 -0.94 8.51
CA ILE A 196 -9.94 -0.35 7.79
C ILE A 196 -9.85 1.16 7.89
N SER A 197 -9.22 1.78 6.90
CA SER A 197 -9.08 3.23 6.77
C SER A 197 -9.57 3.72 5.42
N VAL A 198 -9.88 5.02 5.32
CA VAL A 198 -10.26 5.65 4.04
C VAL A 198 -9.22 5.39 2.95
N PHE A 199 -7.93 5.42 3.29
CA PHE A 199 -6.84 5.15 2.37
C PHE A 199 -6.77 3.69 1.93
N TYR A 200 -7.03 2.74 2.85
CA TYR A 200 -7.05 1.33 2.50
C TYR A 200 -8.26 0.98 1.62
N ILE A 201 -9.43 1.55 1.89
CA ILE A 201 -10.62 1.40 1.03
C ILE A 201 -10.31 1.94 -0.38
N TRP A 202 -9.64 3.10 -0.48
CA TRP A 202 -9.24 3.64 -1.77
C TRP A 202 -8.19 2.76 -2.47
N GLN A 203 -7.23 2.19 -1.74
CA GLN A 203 -6.29 1.20 -2.28
C GLN A 203 -7.00 -0.05 -2.84
N LEU A 204 -8.01 -0.58 -2.14
CA LEU A 204 -8.84 -1.69 -2.63
C LEU A 204 -9.60 -1.30 -3.89
N TRP A 205 -10.14 -0.08 -3.94
CA TRP A 205 -10.81 0.44 -5.13
C TRP A 205 -9.85 0.56 -6.33
N LEU A 206 -8.62 1.02 -6.11
CA LEU A 206 -7.59 1.01 -7.15
C LEU A 206 -7.23 -0.42 -7.58
N ALA A 207 -7.20 -1.39 -6.67
CA ALA A 207 -6.95 -2.79 -7.03
C ALA A 207 -8.07 -3.35 -7.93
N PHE A 208 -9.32 -2.99 -7.65
CA PHE A 208 -10.45 -3.32 -8.53
C PHE A 208 -10.26 -2.73 -9.94
N ILE A 209 -9.95 -1.43 -10.04
CA ILE A 209 -9.75 -0.77 -11.34
C ILE A 209 -8.54 -1.39 -12.05
N GLY A 210 -7.44 -1.61 -11.34
CA GLY A 210 -6.25 -2.29 -11.84
C GLY A 210 -6.56 -3.68 -12.38
N ALA A 211 -7.41 -4.44 -11.70
CA ALA A 211 -7.87 -5.74 -12.19
C ALA A 211 -8.61 -5.64 -13.53
N ARG A 212 -9.57 -4.71 -13.60
CA ARG A 212 -10.41 -4.49 -14.78
C ARG A 212 -9.62 -3.97 -15.98
N ARG A 213 -8.67 -3.05 -15.75
CA ARG A 213 -7.99 -2.31 -16.83
C ARG A 213 -6.65 -2.92 -17.22
N SER A 214 -5.84 -3.41 -16.26
CA SER A 214 -4.53 -3.98 -16.56
C SER A 214 -4.59 -5.42 -17.07
N PHE A 215 -5.59 -6.19 -16.61
CA PHE A 215 -5.72 -7.63 -16.86
C PHE A 215 -6.98 -8.02 -17.63
N ASN A 216 -7.86 -7.08 -17.95
CA ASN A 216 -9.18 -7.36 -18.53
C ASN A 216 -10.00 -8.36 -17.69
N ALA A 217 -9.80 -8.39 -16.36
CA ALA A 217 -10.54 -9.29 -15.48
C ALA A 217 -12.04 -9.01 -15.58
N SER A 218 -12.88 -10.05 -15.43
CA SER A 218 -14.34 -9.88 -15.35
C SER A 218 -14.73 -9.03 -14.12
N LEU A 219 -15.97 -8.54 -14.09
CA LEU A 219 -16.47 -7.78 -12.93
C LEU A 219 -16.37 -8.63 -11.65
N ALA A 220 -16.75 -9.90 -11.74
CA ALA A 220 -16.65 -10.85 -10.64
C ALA A 220 -15.19 -11.09 -10.23
N GLY A 221 -14.28 -11.30 -11.20
CA GLY A 221 -12.86 -11.52 -10.91
C GLY A 221 -12.21 -10.33 -10.18
N ALA A 222 -12.56 -9.10 -10.56
CA ALA A 222 -12.08 -7.90 -9.89
C ALA A 222 -12.60 -7.77 -8.45
N TRP A 223 -13.87 -8.12 -8.18
CA TRP A 223 -14.41 -8.14 -6.83
C TRP A 223 -13.83 -9.27 -5.97
N ILE A 224 -13.61 -10.46 -6.55
CA ILE A 224 -12.93 -11.56 -5.87
C ILE A 224 -11.55 -11.10 -5.39
N LEU A 225 -10.79 -10.39 -6.23
CA LEU A 225 -9.50 -9.82 -5.82
C LEU A 225 -9.64 -8.90 -4.61
N VAL A 226 -10.57 -7.94 -4.66
CA VAL A 226 -10.79 -7.01 -3.54
C VAL A 226 -11.13 -7.74 -2.25
N ILE A 227 -12.06 -8.70 -2.32
CA ILE A 227 -12.52 -9.46 -1.16
C ILE A 227 -11.38 -10.30 -0.58
N VAL A 228 -10.59 -10.96 -1.42
CA VAL A 228 -9.43 -11.76 -0.98
C VAL A 228 -8.40 -10.87 -0.29
N LEU A 229 -8.05 -9.72 -0.88
CA LEU A 229 -7.10 -8.78 -0.27
C LEU A 229 -7.59 -8.27 1.08
N LEU A 230 -8.88 -7.92 1.17
CA LEU A 230 -9.50 -7.46 2.42
C LEU A 230 -9.48 -8.55 3.50
N ILE A 231 -9.93 -9.77 3.18
CA ILE A 231 -9.96 -10.89 4.14
C ILE A 231 -8.56 -11.23 4.65
N LEU A 232 -7.57 -11.28 3.75
CA LEU A 232 -6.19 -11.57 4.15
C LEU A 232 -5.61 -10.47 5.03
N GLN A 233 -5.84 -9.20 4.69
CA GLN A 233 -5.39 -8.09 5.51
C GLN A 233 -6.00 -8.13 6.92
N LEU A 234 -7.30 -8.38 7.02
CA LEU A 234 -8.00 -8.54 8.29
C LEU A 234 -7.50 -9.77 9.06
N GLY A 235 -7.24 -10.88 8.37
CA GLY A 235 -6.69 -12.09 8.95
C GLY A 235 -5.29 -11.88 9.54
N PHE A 236 -4.39 -11.22 8.80
CA PHE A 236 -3.05 -10.88 9.32
C PHE A 236 -3.12 -9.92 10.50
N ALA A 237 -4.01 -8.93 10.46
CA ALA A 237 -4.22 -8.02 11.57
C ALA A 237 -4.77 -8.74 12.81
N ALA A 238 -5.73 -9.64 12.64
CA ALA A 238 -6.27 -10.46 13.72
C ALA A 238 -5.20 -11.35 14.35
N LEU A 239 -4.34 -11.98 13.53
CA LEU A 239 -3.19 -12.77 13.99
C LEU A 239 -2.19 -11.91 14.78
N GLY A 240 -1.90 -10.69 14.32
CA GLY A 240 -1.04 -9.74 15.04
C GLY A 240 -1.63 -9.34 16.40
N GLY A 241 -2.92 -8.99 16.43
CA GLY A 241 -3.63 -8.68 17.67
C GLY A 241 -3.70 -9.86 18.64
N TRP A 242 -3.87 -11.07 18.12
CA TRP A 242 -3.84 -12.29 18.92
C TRP A 242 -2.45 -12.50 19.55
N GLY A 243 -1.38 -12.36 18.77
CA GLY A 243 -0.01 -12.46 19.26
C GLY A 243 0.28 -11.49 20.42
N MET A 244 -0.16 -10.24 20.30
CA MET A 244 -0.03 -9.26 21.41
C MET A 244 -0.83 -9.69 22.65
N SER A 245 -2.04 -10.20 22.47
CA SER A 245 -2.87 -10.64 23.60
C SER A 245 -2.28 -11.82 24.36
N VAL A 246 -1.50 -12.69 23.70
CA VAL A 246 -0.77 -13.79 24.34
C VAL A 246 0.39 -13.24 25.17
N VAL A 247 1.16 -12.30 24.62
CA VAL A 247 2.30 -11.67 25.31
C VAL A 247 1.86 -10.95 26.59
N GLN A 248 0.68 -10.31 26.61
CA GLN A 248 0.18 -9.62 27.80
C GLN A 248 -0.18 -10.54 28.98
N ARG A 249 -0.34 -11.84 28.73
CA ARG A 249 -0.72 -12.83 29.76
C ARG A 249 0.49 -13.53 30.38
N LEU A 250 1.68 -13.33 29.83
CA LEU A 250 2.95 -13.88 30.31
C LEU A 250 3.66 -12.87 31.21
#